data_AF-A0A7Y2A780-F1
#
_entry.id   AF-A0A7Y2A780-F1
#
_cell.length_a   1.000
_cell.length_b   1.000
_cell.length_c   1.000
_cell.angle_alpha   90.00
_cell.angle_beta   90.00
_cell.angle_gamma   90.00
#
_symmetry.space_group_name_H-M   'P 1'
#
loop_
_entity.id
_entity.type
_entity.pdbx_description
1 polymer ?
#
loop_
_entity_poly.entity_id
_entity_poly.type
_entity_poly.pdbx_seq_one_letter_code
_entity_poly.pdbx_strand_id
1 'polypeptide(L)'
;IILAVIIAIVIAKPLEMKIFEKEINQVLLEEKNAMTLENKEQLALQYTPSIEALSAEIKTLQQEVTAKEAEVNALYDVYIAEAEGRAGTEFLGKGPVYQEKRDKHDAELAALKLLKETNTQKIAALETQIANLSEDYQAKVAATQPVIDGFDGLMARVNALDKLPWLPSFFIFLLFLAIETSPIFAKLLSPKGPYDMKLAEQEEALTSWVAQQKGQRAVLFTTDREVNNRVYADIADEQELYDYKRKIARELMQDQANAFYQKQKGVL
;
A
#
# COMPACT_ATOMS: atom_id res chain seq x y z
N ILE A 1 -26.46 2.65 12.48
CA ILE A 1 -26.00 3.20 11.18
C ILE A 1 -24.48 3.04 11.03
N ILE A 2 -23.64 3.62 11.91
CA ILE A 2 -22.17 3.47 11.83
C ILE A 2 -21.73 2.00 11.76
N LEU A 3 -22.29 1.14 12.64
CA LEU A 3 -22.00 -0.30 12.61
C LEU A 3 -22.36 -0.96 11.26
N ALA A 4 -23.51 -0.61 10.68
CA ALA A 4 -23.95 -1.15 9.38
C ALA A 4 -23.00 -0.72 8.25
N VAL A 5 -22.48 0.51 8.30
CA VAL A 5 -21.46 0.97 7.35
C VAL A 5 -20.17 0.15 7.47
N ILE A 6 -19.69 -0.10 8.70
CA ILE A 6 -18.47 -0.91 8.92
C ILE A 6 -18.67 -2.33 8.37
N ILE A 7 -19.81 -2.97 8.68
CA ILE A 7 -20.12 -4.32 8.19
C ILE A 7 -20.20 -4.34 6.66
N ALA A 8 -20.86 -3.36 6.04
CA ALA A 8 -20.96 -3.25 4.59
C ALA A 8 -19.58 -3.13 3.92
N ILE A 9 -18.66 -2.34 4.49
CA ILE A 9 -17.27 -2.23 3.97
C ILE A 9 -16.55 -3.58 4.05
N VAL A 10 -16.64 -4.26 5.20
CA VAL A 10 -15.93 -5.53 5.45
C VAL A 10 -16.45 -6.65 4.55
N ILE A 11 -17.76 -6.72 4.30
CA ILE A 11 -18.37 -7.74 3.44
C ILE A 11 -18.17 -7.41 1.95
N ALA A 12 -18.22 -6.13 1.58
CA ALA A 12 -18.13 -5.73 0.18
C ALA A 12 -16.78 -6.09 -0.44
N LYS A 13 -15.65 -5.93 0.27
CA LYS A 13 -14.31 -6.12 -0.31
C LYS A 13 -14.03 -7.55 -0.82
N PRO A 14 -14.27 -8.63 -0.05
CA PRO A 14 -14.12 -9.99 -0.56
C PRO A 14 -15.03 -10.31 -1.75
N LEU A 15 -16.26 -9.76 -1.76
CA LEU A 15 -17.22 -9.95 -2.85
C LEU A 15 -16.81 -9.17 -4.10
N GLU A 16 -16.34 -7.95 -3.93
CA GLU A 16 -15.77 -7.12 -4.99
C GLU A 16 -14.61 -7.84 -5.68
N MET A 17 -13.67 -8.41 -4.90
CA MET A 17 -12.58 -9.22 -5.42
C MET A 17 -13.05 -10.45 -6.20
N LYS A 18 -14.18 -11.05 -5.82
CA LYS A 18 -14.75 -12.19 -6.53
C LYS A 18 -15.56 -11.82 -7.76
N ILE A 19 -16.24 -10.68 -7.74
CA ILE A 19 -16.99 -10.18 -8.89
C ILE A 19 -16.03 -9.76 -10.00
N PHE A 20 -14.93 -9.07 -9.65
CA PHE A 20 -13.94 -8.57 -10.61
C PHE A 20 -12.74 -9.50 -10.81
N GLU A 21 -12.90 -10.80 -10.55
CA GLU A 21 -11.79 -11.76 -10.60
C GLU A 21 -11.11 -11.78 -11.98
N LYS A 22 -11.90 -11.64 -13.07
CA LYS A 22 -11.35 -11.63 -14.44
C LYS A 22 -10.57 -10.36 -14.75
N GLU A 23 -11.10 -9.21 -14.35
CA GLU A 23 -10.50 -7.91 -14.54
C GLU A 23 -9.22 -7.79 -13.71
N ILE A 24 -9.24 -8.26 -12.47
CA ILE A 24 -8.04 -8.37 -11.61
C ILE A 24 -6.99 -9.26 -12.28
N ASN A 25 -7.38 -10.43 -12.80
CA ASN A 25 -6.43 -11.32 -13.47
C ASN A 25 -5.83 -10.70 -14.73
N GLN A 26 -6.59 -9.89 -15.48
CA GLN A 26 -6.07 -9.15 -16.62
C GLN A 26 -5.03 -8.11 -16.18
N VAL A 27 -5.33 -7.30 -15.16
CA VAL A 27 -4.38 -6.32 -14.62
C VAL A 27 -3.12 -7.02 -14.10
N LEU A 28 -3.26 -8.14 -13.37
CA LEU A 28 -2.12 -8.94 -12.92
C LEU A 28 -1.28 -9.48 -14.09
N LEU A 29 -1.91 -9.88 -15.19
CA LEU A 29 -1.18 -10.32 -16.38
C LEU A 29 -0.38 -9.18 -17.01
N GLU A 30 -0.96 -7.98 -17.11
CA GLU A 30 -0.27 -6.79 -17.60
C GLU A 30 0.94 -6.44 -16.72
N GLU A 31 0.78 -6.47 -15.39
CA GLU A 31 1.87 -6.25 -14.44
C GLU A 31 2.98 -7.32 -14.55
N LYS A 32 2.60 -8.61 -14.69
CA LYS A 32 3.57 -9.70 -14.89
C LYS A 32 4.34 -9.53 -16.19
N ASN A 33 3.68 -9.09 -17.26
CA ASN A 33 4.34 -8.82 -18.53
C ASN A 33 5.32 -7.64 -18.41
N ALA A 34 4.93 -6.57 -17.70
CA ALA A 34 5.80 -5.43 -17.44
C ALA A 34 7.03 -5.85 -16.61
N MET A 35 6.83 -6.60 -15.53
CA MET A 35 7.93 -7.14 -14.72
C MET A 35 8.85 -8.08 -15.52
N THR A 36 8.27 -8.91 -16.39
CA THR A 36 9.05 -9.81 -17.26
C THR A 36 9.93 -9.01 -18.22
N LEU A 37 9.38 -7.93 -18.80
CA LEU A 37 10.14 -7.05 -19.69
C LEU A 37 11.26 -6.33 -18.93
N GLU A 38 10.93 -5.71 -17.79
CA GLU A 38 11.90 -4.99 -16.96
C GLU A 38 13.04 -5.90 -16.50
N ASN A 39 12.72 -7.11 -16.05
CA ASN A 39 13.73 -8.09 -15.64
C ASN A 39 14.65 -8.49 -16.81
N LYS A 40 14.09 -8.70 -18.01
CA LYS A 40 14.91 -8.97 -19.22
C LYS A 40 15.81 -7.80 -19.58
N GLU A 41 15.31 -6.57 -19.48
CA GLU A 41 16.10 -5.35 -19.74
C GLU A 41 17.25 -5.19 -18.72
N GLN A 42 16.96 -5.38 -17.44
CA GLN A 42 17.97 -5.33 -16.37
C GLN A 42 19.05 -6.39 -16.53
N LEU A 43 18.67 -7.60 -16.93
CA LEU A 43 19.62 -8.65 -17.25
C LEU A 43 20.41 -8.30 -18.54
N ALA A 44 19.74 -7.85 -19.60
CA ALA A 44 20.42 -7.46 -20.84
C ALA A 44 21.51 -6.40 -20.62
N LEU A 45 21.26 -5.40 -19.76
CA LEU A 45 22.26 -4.40 -19.38
C LEU A 45 23.56 -5.00 -18.80
N GLN A 46 23.51 -6.18 -18.19
CA GLN A 46 24.66 -6.87 -17.62
C GLN A 46 25.44 -7.71 -18.65
N TYR A 47 24.75 -8.31 -19.62
CA TYR A 47 25.35 -9.26 -20.57
C TYR A 47 25.67 -8.65 -21.93
N THR A 48 24.83 -7.75 -22.45
CA THR A 48 24.96 -7.14 -23.78
C THR A 48 26.32 -6.47 -24.00
N PRO A 49 26.87 -5.65 -23.08
CA PRO A 49 28.17 -5.00 -23.30
C PRO A 49 29.31 -6.00 -23.53
N SER A 50 29.31 -7.11 -22.78
CA SER A 50 30.32 -8.16 -22.89
C SER A 50 30.19 -8.92 -24.22
N ILE A 51 28.96 -9.24 -24.64
CA ILE A 51 28.70 -9.91 -25.92
C ILE A 51 29.09 -9.00 -27.10
N GLU A 52 28.79 -7.70 -27.02
CA GLU A 52 29.15 -6.72 -28.04
C GLU A 52 30.67 -6.55 -28.15
N ALA A 53 31.38 -6.51 -27.02
CA ALA A 53 32.84 -6.45 -27.00
C ALA A 53 33.49 -7.67 -27.68
N LEU A 54 33.05 -8.88 -27.33
CA LEU A 54 33.53 -10.12 -27.96
C LEU A 54 33.20 -10.18 -29.45
N SER A 55 32.01 -9.71 -29.84
CA SER A 55 31.60 -9.65 -31.25
C SER A 55 32.44 -8.65 -32.05
N ALA A 56 32.81 -7.52 -31.44
CA ALA A 56 33.71 -6.54 -32.05
C ALA A 56 35.13 -7.10 -32.22
N GLU A 57 35.62 -7.91 -31.27
CA GLU A 57 36.90 -8.59 -31.38
C GLU A 57 36.89 -9.62 -32.53
N ILE A 58 35.83 -10.44 -32.65
CA ILE A 58 35.65 -11.35 -33.79
C ILE A 58 35.70 -10.58 -35.11
N LYS A 59 34.98 -9.46 -35.21
CA LYS A 59 34.97 -8.62 -36.41
C LYS A 59 36.37 -8.08 -36.74
N THR A 60 37.15 -7.71 -35.73
CA THR A 60 38.53 -7.24 -35.91
C THR A 60 39.41 -8.36 -36.47
N LEU A 61 39.34 -9.57 -35.90
CA LEU A 61 40.09 -10.74 -36.38
C LEU A 61 39.72 -11.13 -37.83
N GLN A 62 38.44 -10.98 -38.20
CA GLN A 62 37.98 -11.19 -39.58
C GLN A 62 38.54 -10.14 -40.52
N GLN A 63 38.55 -8.87 -40.11
CA GLN A 63 39.11 -7.77 -40.90
C GLN A 63 40.62 -7.92 -41.13
N GLU A 64 41.38 -8.39 -40.13
CA GLU A 64 42.80 -8.72 -40.28
C GLU A 64 43.03 -9.74 -41.40
N VAL A 65 42.22 -10.81 -41.44
CA VAL A 65 42.30 -11.84 -42.48
C VAL A 65 41.95 -11.26 -43.85
N THR A 66 40.87 -10.49 -43.96
CA THR A 66 40.46 -9.88 -45.24
C THR A 66 41.50 -8.88 -45.74
N ALA A 67 42.09 -8.07 -44.86
CA ALA A 67 43.15 -7.14 -45.23
C ALA A 67 44.39 -7.88 -45.73
N LYS A 68 44.80 -8.95 -45.03
CA LYS A 68 45.95 -9.76 -45.45
C LYS A 68 45.70 -10.49 -46.76
N GLU A 69 44.48 -10.98 -46.98
CA GLU A 69 44.07 -11.60 -48.23
C GLU A 69 44.10 -10.62 -49.40
N ALA A 70 43.67 -9.37 -49.21
CA ALA A 70 43.79 -8.32 -50.22
C ALA A 70 45.26 -8.00 -50.55
N GLU A 71 46.14 -7.97 -49.55
CA GLU A 71 47.58 -7.79 -49.74
C GLU A 71 48.19 -8.92 -50.59
N VAL A 72 47.88 -10.17 -50.26
CA VAL A 72 48.36 -11.35 -51.03
C VAL A 72 47.83 -11.33 -52.46
N ASN A 73 46.55 -11.02 -52.67
CA ASN A 73 45.96 -10.91 -54.00
C ASN A 73 46.61 -9.79 -54.83
N ALA A 74 46.94 -8.66 -54.20
CA ALA A 74 47.68 -7.59 -54.88
C ALA A 74 49.09 -8.04 -55.30
N LEU A 75 49.80 -8.80 -54.46
CA LEU A 75 51.10 -9.37 -54.82
C LEU A 75 50.98 -10.38 -55.97
N TYR A 76 49.90 -11.16 -56.01
CA TYR A 76 49.59 -12.07 -57.11
C TYR A 76 49.47 -11.33 -58.44
N ASP A 77 48.67 -10.27 -58.47
CA ASP A 77 48.48 -9.44 -59.66
C ASP A 77 49.80 -8.82 -60.13
N VAL A 78 50.66 -8.38 -59.20
CA VAL A 78 51.96 -7.76 -59.51
C VAL A 78 52.93 -8.73 -60.19
N TYR A 79 53.04 -9.98 -59.74
CA TYR A 79 53.97 -10.93 -60.36
C TYR A 79 53.40 -11.53 -61.66
N ILE A 80 52.08 -11.68 -61.77
CA ILE A 80 51.42 -12.12 -63.01
C ILE A 80 51.55 -11.06 -64.09
N ALA A 81 51.37 -9.78 -63.76
CA ALA A 81 51.57 -8.68 -64.71
C ALA A 81 53.00 -8.64 -65.27
N GLU A 82 54.01 -8.99 -64.48
CA GLU A 82 55.40 -9.13 -64.95
C GLU A 82 55.53 -10.28 -65.96
N ALA A 83 54.94 -11.45 -65.67
CA ALA A 83 55.02 -12.61 -66.57
C ALA A 83 54.33 -12.37 -67.93
N GLU A 84 53.24 -11.61 -67.91
CA GLU A 84 52.42 -11.29 -69.08
C GLU A 84 52.91 -10.05 -69.84
N GLY A 85 54.00 -9.42 -69.41
CA GLY A 85 54.53 -8.21 -70.06
C GLY A 85 53.63 -6.97 -69.92
N ARG A 86 52.79 -6.93 -68.88
CA ARG A 86 51.92 -5.77 -68.57
C ARG A 86 52.58 -4.75 -67.63
N ALA A 87 53.78 -5.04 -67.15
CA ALA A 87 54.56 -4.19 -66.26
C ALA A 87 56.08 -4.38 -66.51
N GLY A 88 56.90 -3.40 -66.13
CA GLY A 88 58.36 -3.50 -66.24
C GLY A 88 58.87 -3.27 -67.66
N THR A 89 59.56 -4.26 -68.24
CA THR A 89 60.16 -4.19 -69.59
C THR A 89 59.17 -4.50 -70.72
N GLU A 90 57.92 -4.84 -70.39
CA GLU A 90 56.83 -5.19 -71.31
C GLU A 90 57.08 -6.42 -72.20
N PHE A 91 58.16 -7.17 -71.93
CA PHE A 91 58.42 -8.44 -72.60
C PHE A 91 57.78 -9.59 -71.83
N LEU A 92 57.15 -10.52 -72.56
CA LEU A 92 56.69 -11.78 -71.98
C LEU A 92 57.88 -12.61 -71.49
N GLY A 93 57.80 -13.10 -70.25
CA GLY A 93 58.78 -14.04 -69.74
C GLY A 93 58.87 -14.11 -68.22
N LYS A 94 59.52 -15.16 -67.73
CA LYS A 94 59.78 -15.39 -66.30
C LYS A 94 61.25 -15.12 -66.00
N GLY A 95 61.60 -13.86 -65.78
CA GLY A 95 62.96 -13.43 -65.42
C GLY A 95 63.26 -13.49 -63.92
N PRO A 96 64.47 -13.06 -63.48
CA PRO A 96 64.85 -13.01 -62.06
C PRO A 96 63.90 -12.16 -61.20
N VAL A 97 63.43 -11.02 -61.73
CA VAL A 97 62.48 -10.12 -61.05
C VAL A 97 61.12 -10.79 -60.84
N TYR A 98 60.67 -11.63 -61.79
CA TYR A 98 59.46 -12.45 -61.61
C TYR A 98 59.64 -13.44 -60.45
N GLN A 99 60.80 -14.10 -60.37
CA GLN A 99 61.08 -15.05 -59.30
C GLN A 99 61.07 -14.36 -57.93
N GLU A 100 61.72 -13.20 -57.78
CA GLU A 100 61.70 -12.44 -56.53
C GLU A 100 60.29 -12.00 -56.11
N LYS A 101 59.46 -11.54 -57.06
CA LYS A 101 58.07 -11.14 -56.80
C LYS A 101 57.20 -12.34 -56.41
N ARG A 102 57.41 -13.49 -57.06
CA ARG A 102 56.74 -14.75 -56.74
C ARG A 102 57.15 -15.26 -55.36
N ASP A 103 58.43 -15.25 -55.03
CA ASP A 103 58.93 -15.70 -53.72
C ASP A 103 58.34 -14.85 -52.59
N LYS A 104 58.19 -13.53 -52.81
CA LYS A 104 57.46 -12.63 -51.89
C LYS A 104 56.00 -13.02 -51.74
N HIS A 105 55.29 -13.25 -52.84
CA HIS A 105 53.89 -13.72 -52.80
C HIS A 105 53.77 -15.05 -52.05
N ASP A 106 54.62 -16.03 -52.35
CA ASP A 106 54.55 -17.37 -51.75
C ASP A 106 54.84 -17.32 -50.23
N ALA A 107 55.74 -16.43 -49.79
CA ALA A 107 55.98 -16.16 -48.38
C ALA A 107 54.77 -15.52 -47.69
N GLU A 108 54.16 -14.51 -48.30
CA GLU A 108 52.96 -13.85 -47.75
C GLU A 108 51.71 -14.75 -47.78
N LEU A 109 51.61 -15.64 -48.77
CA LEU A 109 50.56 -16.66 -48.84
C LEU A 109 50.69 -17.67 -47.69
N ALA A 110 51.91 -18.08 -47.35
CA ALA A 110 52.16 -18.92 -46.18
C ALA A 110 51.80 -18.20 -44.88
N ALA A 111 52.14 -16.90 -44.75
CA ALA A 111 51.75 -16.07 -43.61
C ALA A 111 50.22 -15.91 -43.51
N LEU A 112 49.51 -15.70 -44.62
CA LEU A 112 48.05 -15.64 -44.68
C LEU A 112 47.42 -16.95 -44.21
N LYS A 113 47.97 -18.11 -44.61
CA LYS A 113 47.46 -19.41 -44.18
C LYS A 113 47.57 -19.58 -42.66
N LEU A 114 48.72 -19.22 -42.09
CA LEU A 114 48.94 -19.27 -40.63
C LEU A 114 48.03 -18.29 -39.88
N LEU A 115 47.83 -17.09 -40.43
CA LEU A 115 46.93 -16.08 -39.87
C LEU A 115 45.48 -16.59 -39.88
N LYS A 116 45.02 -17.19 -40.99
CA LYS A 116 43.69 -17.79 -41.11
C LYS A 116 43.49 -18.89 -40.06
N GLU A 117 44.47 -19.78 -39.89
CA GLU A 117 44.39 -20.87 -38.90
C GLU A 117 44.32 -20.32 -37.46
N THR A 118 45.20 -19.37 -37.12
CA THR A 118 45.26 -18.75 -35.80
C THR A 118 43.98 -17.98 -35.47
N ASN A 119 43.49 -17.14 -36.40
CA ASN A 119 42.29 -16.34 -36.18
C ASN A 119 41.04 -17.22 -36.16
N THR A 120 41.00 -18.32 -36.91
CA THR A 120 39.89 -19.31 -36.82
C THR A 120 39.80 -19.91 -35.42
N GLN A 121 40.93 -20.31 -34.82
CA GLN A 121 40.95 -20.85 -33.46
C GLN A 121 40.51 -19.81 -32.42
N LYS A 122 40.98 -18.56 -32.56
CA LYS A 122 40.56 -17.45 -31.66
C LYS A 122 39.08 -17.14 -31.79
N ILE A 123 38.55 -17.04 -33.02
CA ILE A 123 37.14 -16.78 -33.28
C ILE A 123 36.29 -17.89 -32.66
N ALA A 124 36.64 -19.16 -32.86
CA ALA A 124 35.89 -20.28 -32.25
C ALA A 124 35.87 -20.20 -30.70
N ALA A 125 36.97 -19.77 -30.07
CA ALA A 125 37.02 -19.57 -28.63
C ALA A 125 36.13 -18.39 -28.17
N LEU A 126 36.11 -17.28 -28.91
CA LEU A 126 35.26 -16.12 -28.63
C LEU A 126 33.77 -16.46 -28.85
N GLU A 127 33.44 -17.19 -29.92
CA GLU A 127 32.08 -17.68 -30.18
C GLU A 127 31.59 -18.60 -29.06
N THR A 128 32.46 -19.47 -28.54
CA THR A 128 32.15 -20.31 -27.36
C THR A 128 31.87 -19.46 -26.12
N GLN A 129 32.63 -18.38 -25.90
CA GLN A 129 32.37 -17.47 -24.78
C GLN A 129 31.04 -16.73 -24.93
N ILE A 130 30.70 -16.26 -26.13
CA ILE A 130 29.41 -15.64 -26.44
C ILE A 130 28.27 -16.63 -26.19
N ALA A 131 28.42 -17.90 -26.62
CA ALA A 131 27.44 -18.94 -26.40
C ALA A 131 27.21 -19.19 -24.90
N ASN A 132 28.27 -19.31 -24.11
CA ASN A 132 28.19 -19.49 -22.66
C ASN A 132 27.50 -18.30 -21.96
N LEU A 133 27.82 -17.06 -22.35
CA LEU A 133 27.17 -15.86 -21.80
C LEU A 133 25.68 -15.81 -22.17
N SER A 134 25.33 -16.22 -23.39
CA SER A 134 23.95 -16.29 -23.85
C SER A 134 23.16 -17.35 -23.10
N GLU A 135 23.77 -18.51 -22.82
CA GLU A 135 23.16 -19.58 -22.03
C GLU A 135 22.95 -19.14 -20.57
N ASP A 136 23.94 -18.50 -19.94
CA ASP A 136 23.78 -17.99 -18.57
C ASP A 136 22.70 -16.91 -18.50
N TYR A 137 22.65 -15.97 -19.46
CA TYR A 137 21.55 -15.00 -19.57
C TYR A 137 20.18 -15.70 -19.63
N GLN A 138 20.02 -16.70 -20.51
CA GLN A 138 18.77 -17.45 -20.63
C GLN A 138 18.43 -18.21 -19.34
N ALA A 139 19.44 -18.81 -18.68
CA ALA A 139 19.27 -19.50 -17.42
C ALA A 139 18.81 -18.55 -16.30
N LYS A 140 19.36 -17.33 -16.23
CA LYS A 140 18.92 -16.29 -15.27
C LYS A 140 17.48 -15.85 -15.54
N VAL A 141 17.14 -15.57 -16.80
CA VAL A 141 15.76 -15.25 -17.19
C VAL A 141 14.82 -16.39 -16.76
N ALA A 142 15.14 -17.63 -17.09
CA ALA A 142 14.35 -18.80 -16.73
C ALA A 142 14.24 -19.02 -15.22
N ALA A 143 15.29 -18.72 -14.44
CA ALA A 143 15.27 -18.85 -12.99
C ALA A 143 14.38 -17.78 -12.32
N THR A 144 14.29 -16.59 -12.90
CA THR A 144 13.47 -15.48 -12.36
C THR A 144 12.01 -15.55 -12.78
N GLN A 145 11.70 -16.12 -13.95
CA GLN A 145 10.33 -16.15 -14.50
C GLN A 145 9.30 -16.79 -13.53
N PRO A 146 9.58 -17.92 -12.85
CA PRO A 146 8.64 -18.50 -11.89
C PRO A 146 8.29 -17.57 -10.71
N VAL A 147 9.20 -16.68 -10.31
CA VAL A 147 8.94 -15.70 -9.24
C VAL A 147 7.93 -14.65 -9.71
N ILE A 148 8.06 -14.21 -10.97
CA ILE A 148 7.12 -13.26 -11.60
C ILE A 148 5.78 -13.95 -11.86
N ASP A 149 5.78 -15.18 -12.35
CA ASP A 149 4.56 -15.96 -12.59
C ASP A 149 3.79 -16.22 -11.29
N GLY A 150 4.52 -16.38 -10.18
CA GLY A 150 3.99 -16.49 -8.82
C GLY A 150 3.50 -15.17 -8.19
N PHE A 151 3.60 -14.04 -8.88
CA PHE A 151 3.08 -12.74 -8.42
C PHE A 151 1.55 -12.69 -8.48
N ASP A 152 0.90 -13.33 -7.50
CA ASP A 152 -0.56 -13.52 -7.43
C ASP A 152 -1.15 -13.16 -6.06
N GLY A 153 -0.31 -13.02 -5.02
CA GLY A 153 -0.74 -12.93 -3.63
C GLY A 153 -1.83 -11.88 -3.34
N LEU A 154 -2.48 -12.00 -2.18
CA LEU A 154 -3.61 -11.15 -1.77
C LEU A 154 -3.36 -9.65 -2.00
N MET A 155 -2.16 -9.17 -1.64
CA MET A 155 -1.80 -7.76 -1.84
C MET A 155 -1.75 -7.37 -3.32
N ALA A 156 -1.23 -8.22 -4.20
CA ALA A 156 -1.21 -7.97 -5.64
C ALA A 156 -2.63 -7.88 -6.19
N ARG A 157 -3.53 -8.76 -5.75
CA ARG A 157 -4.95 -8.73 -6.13
C ARG A 157 -5.67 -7.48 -5.62
N VAL A 158 -5.38 -7.03 -4.40
CA VAL A 158 -5.92 -5.77 -3.85
C VAL A 158 -5.42 -4.57 -4.66
N ASN A 159 -4.12 -4.49 -4.92
CA ASN A 159 -3.55 -3.41 -5.74
C ASN A 159 -4.11 -3.42 -7.16
N ALA A 160 -4.31 -4.60 -7.76
CA ALA A 160 -4.92 -4.73 -9.08
C ALA A 160 -6.39 -4.29 -9.08
N LEU A 161 -7.14 -4.59 -8.03
CA LEU A 161 -8.50 -4.10 -7.84
C LEU A 161 -8.55 -2.57 -7.76
N ASP A 162 -7.61 -1.95 -7.04
CA ASP A 162 -7.52 -0.48 -6.91
C ASP A 162 -7.15 0.23 -8.23
N LYS A 163 -6.64 -0.50 -9.24
CA LYS A 163 -6.41 0.02 -10.59
C LYS A 163 -7.66 0.00 -11.46
N LEU A 164 -8.70 -0.73 -11.07
CA LEU A 164 -9.97 -0.75 -11.81
C LEU A 164 -10.75 0.56 -11.60
N PRO A 165 -11.68 0.92 -12.51
CA PRO A 165 -12.58 2.04 -12.29
C PRO A 165 -13.31 1.90 -10.95
N TRP A 166 -13.33 2.96 -10.14
CA TRP A 166 -13.89 2.92 -8.78
C TRP A 166 -15.43 2.85 -8.74
N LEU A 167 -16.11 3.28 -9.81
CA LEU A 167 -17.56 3.44 -9.84
C LEU A 167 -18.32 2.10 -9.67
N PRO A 168 -17.97 1.01 -10.38
CA PRO A 168 -18.59 -0.31 -10.16
C PRO A 168 -18.41 -0.83 -8.73
N SER A 169 -17.21 -0.69 -8.16
CA SER A 169 -16.92 -1.05 -6.76
C SER A 169 -17.78 -0.27 -5.77
N PHE A 170 -17.91 1.05 -6.00
CA PHE A 170 -18.76 1.91 -5.18
C PHE A 170 -20.24 1.51 -5.27
N PHE A 171 -20.71 1.09 -6.44
CA PHE A 171 -22.09 0.63 -6.61
C PHE A 171 -22.36 -0.68 -5.84
N ILE A 172 -21.42 -1.63 -5.85
CA ILE A 172 -21.52 -2.87 -5.05
C ILE A 172 -21.55 -2.54 -3.56
N PHE A 173 -20.70 -1.61 -3.11
CA PHE A 173 -20.74 -1.13 -1.74
C PHE A 173 -22.09 -0.51 -1.37
N LEU A 174 -22.65 0.36 -2.22
CA LEU A 174 -23.97 0.95 -2.01
C LEU A 174 -25.09 -0.10 -1.96
N LEU A 175 -25.00 -1.15 -2.78
CA LEU A 175 -25.94 -2.27 -2.76
C LEU A 175 -25.93 -2.97 -1.40
N PHE A 176 -24.74 -3.35 -0.90
CA PHE A 176 -24.64 -3.98 0.43
C PHE A 176 -25.08 -3.05 1.55
N LEU A 177 -24.70 -1.77 1.48
CA LEU A 177 -25.15 -0.77 2.44
C LEU A 177 -26.69 -0.67 2.46
N ALA A 178 -27.33 -0.67 1.29
CA ALA A 178 -28.79 -0.63 1.17
C ALA A 178 -29.44 -1.89 1.75
N ILE A 179 -28.90 -3.08 1.48
CA ILE A 179 -29.41 -4.35 2.01
C ILE A 179 -29.26 -4.40 3.54
N GLU A 180 -28.09 -4.03 4.07
CA GLU A 180 -27.81 -4.06 5.52
C GLU A 180 -28.61 -3.00 6.30
N THR A 181 -28.88 -1.85 5.69
CA THR A 181 -29.69 -0.78 6.34
C THR A 181 -31.19 -0.95 6.11
N SER A 182 -31.60 -1.81 5.16
CA SER A 182 -33.01 -2.07 4.84
C SER A 182 -33.85 -2.44 6.08
N PRO A 183 -33.43 -3.35 6.99
CA PRO A 183 -34.21 -3.65 8.20
C PRO A 183 -34.39 -2.45 9.13
N ILE A 184 -33.38 -1.58 9.24
CA ILE A 184 -33.44 -0.37 10.05
C ILE A 184 -34.44 0.60 9.45
N PHE A 185 -34.34 0.86 8.14
CA PHE A 185 -35.29 1.71 7.44
C PHE A 185 -36.71 1.15 7.49
N ALA A 186 -36.88 -0.18 7.32
CA ALA A 186 -38.16 -0.84 7.43
C ALA A 186 -38.77 -0.65 8.83
N LYS A 187 -37.99 -0.85 9.91
CA LYS A 187 -38.50 -0.65 11.28
C LYS A 187 -38.80 0.83 11.59
N LEU A 188 -38.04 1.77 11.05
CA LEU A 188 -38.25 3.20 11.25
C LEU A 188 -39.47 3.74 10.46
N LEU A 189 -39.71 3.21 9.26
CA LEU A 189 -40.82 3.63 8.40
C LEU A 189 -42.11 2.83 8.64
N SER A 190 -42.02 1.64 9.23
CA SER A 190 -43.19 0.81 9.52
C SER A 190 -44.09 1.48 10.55
N PRO A 191 -45.43 1.44 10.38
CA PRO A 191 -46.36 1.93 11.39
C PRO A 191 -46.19 1.13 12.69
N LYS A 192 -46.48 1.78 13.83
CA LYS A 192 -46.39 1.17 15.16
C LYS A 192 -47.27 -0.09 15.22
N GLY A 193 -46.67 -1.21 15.57
CA GLY A 193 -47.40 -2.48 15.74
C GLY A 193 -48.11 -2.56 17.09
N PRO A 194 -48.95 -3.59 17.31
CA PRO A 194 -49.62 -3.81 18.60
C PRO A 194 -48.65 -3.90 19.80
N TYR A 195 -47.45 -4.45 19.58
CA TYR A 195 -46.41 -4.49 20.60
C TYR A 195 -45.87 -3.08 20.93
N ASP A 196 -45.56 -2.28 19.91
CA ASP A 196 -45.05 -0.92 20.09
C ASP A 196 -46.10 -0.04 20.83
N MET A 197 -47.40 -0.27 20.57
CA MET A 197 -48.49 0.40 21.28
C MET A 197 -48.61 -0.02 22.75
N LYS A 198 -48.52 -1.33 23.06
CA LYS A 198 -48.54 -1.82 24.45
C LYS A 198 -47.35 -1.31 25.26
N LEU A 199 -46.16 -1.26 24.64
CA LEU A 199 -44.98 -0.72 25.30
C LEU A 199 -45.17 0.78 25.60
N ALA A 200 -45.69 1.54 24.63
CA ALA A 200 -45.98 2.96 24.84
C ALA A 200 -47.00 3.19 25.96
N GLU A 201 -48.05 2.37 26.05
CA GLU A 201 -49.02 2.43 27.15
C GLU A 201 -48.36 2.18 28.51
N GLN A 202 -47.47 1.20 28.61
CA GLN A 202 -46.72 0.92 29.85
C GLN A 202 -45.78 2.06 30.24
N GLU A 203 -45.06 2.64 29.28
CA GLU A 203 -44.18 3.79 29.51
C GLU A 203 -44.97 5.03 29.94
N GLU A 204 -46.12 5.29 29.31
CA GLU A 204 -47.00 6.40 29.66
C GLU A 204 -47.64 6.20 31.05
N ALA A 205 -48.09 4.98 31.38
CA ALA A 205 -48.58 4.63 32.70
C ALA A 205 -47.51 4.85 33.79
N LEU A 206 -46.26 4.46 33.53
CA LEU A 206 -45.15 4.72 34.45
C LEU A 206 -44.90 6.22 34.61
N THR A 207 -44.86 6.95 33.51
CA THR A 207 -44.59 8.40 33.50
C THR A 207 -45.67 9.17 34.27
N SER A 208 -46.94 8.85 34.03
CA SER A 208 -48.07 9.45 34.74
C SER A 208 -48.07 9.11 36.23
N TRP A 209 -47.76 7.86 36.60
CA TRP A 209 -47.62 7.44 37.99
C TRP A 209 -46.49 8.20 38.71
N VAL A 210 -45.31 8.33 38.09
CA VAL A 210 -44.19 9.11 38.63
C VAL A 210 -44.58 10.58 38.81
N ALA A 211 -45.26 11.16 37.82
CA ALA A 211 -45.72 12.54 37.87
C ALA A 211 -46.73 12.75 39.03
N GLN A 212 -47.68 11.82 39.20
CA GLN A 212 -48.66 11.86 40.28
C GLN A 212 -47.99 11.75 41.66
N GLN A 213 -47.04 10.82 41.83
CA GLN A 213 -46.27 10.68 43.07
C GLN A 213 -45.49 11.95 43.41
N LYS A 214 -44.86 12.57 42.41
CA LYS A 214 -44.14 13.84 42.60
C LYS A 214 -45.09 14.97 43.02
N GLY A 215 -46.25 15.07 42.38
CA GLY A 215 -47.30 16.03 42.74
C GLY A 215 -47.83 15.83 44.16
N GLN A 216 -48.14 14.58 44.54
CA GLN A 216 -48.58 14.24 45.89
C GLN A 216 -47.52 14.58 46.94
N ARG A 217 -46.24 14.26 46.69
CA ARG A 217 -45.12 14.63 47.58
C ARG A 217 -44.98 16.14 47.74
N ALA A 218 -45.14 16.91 46.66
CA ALA A 218 -45.08 18.36 46.71
C ALA A 218 -46.21 18.93 47.58
N VAL A 219 -47.45 18.45 47.40
CA VAL A 219 -48.60 18.86 48.22
C VAL A 219 -48.40 18.48 49.69
N LEU A 220 -47.96 17.24 49.98
CA LEU A 220 -47.67 16.80 51.35
C LEU A 220 -46.62 17.70 52.01
N PHE A 221 -45.54 18.02 51.30
CA PHE A 221 -44.51 18.92 51.81
C PHE A 221 -45.02 20.33 52.08
N THR A 222 -45.83 20.90 51.19
CA THR A 222 -46.41 22.24 51.40
C THR A 222 -47.40 22.27 52.56
N THR A 223 -48.26 21.24 52.66
CA THR A 223 -49.25 21.12 53.74
C THR A 223 -48.57 20.91 55.08
N ASP A 224 -47.55 20.05 55.16
CA ASP A 224 -46.79 19.84 56.39
C ASP A 224 -46.11 21.13 56.84
N ARG A 225 -45.53 21.89 55.90
CA ARG A 225 -44.97 23.22 56.20
C ARG A 225 -46.04 24.20 56.72
N GLU A 226 -47.21 24.23 56.10
CA GLU A 226 -48.32 25.11 56.55
C GLU A 226 -48.86 24.72 57.92
N VAL A 227 -49.07 23.42 58.17
CA VAL A 227 -49.52 22.91 59.47
C VAL A 227 -48.49 23.23 60.55
N ASN A 228 -47.22 22.95 60.31
CA ASN A 228 -46.14 23.30 61.23
C ASN A 228 -46.14 24.81 61.51
N ASN A 229 -46.23 25.66 60.48
CA ASN A 229 -46.30 27.10 60.67
C ASN A 229 -47.50 27.52 61.54
N ARG A 230 -48.68 26.92 61.34
CA ARG A 230 -49.87 27.19 62.17
C ARG A 230 -49.68 26.74 63.61
N VAL A 231 -49.16 25.54 63.83
CA VAL A 231 -48.88 25.01 65.18
C VAL A 231 -47.88 25.91 65.92
N TYR A 232 -46.79 26.33 65.26
CA TYR A 232 -45.83 27.25 65.88
C TYR A 232 -46.41 28.64 66.13
N ALA A 233 -47.34 29.13 65.31
CA ALA A 233 -48.05 30.38 65.54
C ALA A 233 -48.98 30.29 66.76
N ASP A 234 -49.78 29.22 66.85
CA ASP A 234 -50.69 28.99 67.99
C ASP A 234 -49.90 28.85 69.30
N ILE A 235 -48.75 28.15 69.27
CA ILE A 235 -47.82 28.04 70.41
C ILE A 235 -47.20 29.40 70.78
N ALA A 236 -46.95 30.28 69.80
CA ALA A 236 -46.38 31.61 70.07
C ALA A 236 -47.37 32.53 70.80
N ASP A 237 -48.67 32.38 70.52
CA ASP A 237 -49.76 33.13 71.16
C ASP A 237 -50.25 32.48 72.48
N GLU A 238 -49.70 31.33 72.85
CA GLU A 238 -50.09 30.60 74.06
C GLU A 238 -49.60 31.32 75.32
N GLN A 239 -50.54 31.90 76.06
CA GLN A 239 -50.29 32.65 77.30
C GLN A 239 -49.53 31.84 78.35
N GLU A 240 -49.77 30.52 78.41
CA GLU A 240 -49.09 29.61 79.34
C GLU A 240 -47.59 29.48 79.03
N LEU A 241 -47.23 29.41 77.74
CA LEU A 241 -45.83 29.42 77.31
C LEU A 241 -45.18 30.79 77.56
N TYR A 242 -45.89 31.89 77.32
CA TYR A 242 -45.41 33.24 77.64
C TYR A 242 -45.13 33.39 79.14
N ASP A 243 -46.05 32.95 80.00
CA ASP A 243 -45.93 33.02 81.45
C ASP A 243 -44.79 32.12 81.96
N TYR A 244 -44.63 30.93 81.40
CA TYR A 244 -43.50 30.05 81.70
C TYR A 244 -42.15 30.68 81.30
N LYS A 245 -42.03 31.19 80.06
CA LYS A 245 -40.80 31.88 79.60
C LYS A 245 -40.51 33.14 80.43
N ARG A 246 -41.55 33.90 80.80
CA ARG A 246 -41.43 35.08 81.67
C ARG A 246 -40.95 34.71 83.07
N LYS A 247 -41.40 33.59 83.63
CA LYS A 247 -40.92 33.07 84.92
C LYS A 247 -39.42 32.74 84.85
N ILE A 248 -39.00 31.96 83.85
CA ILE A 248 -37.59 31.61 83.64
C ILE A 248 -36.73 32.86 83.39
N ALA A 249 -37.20 33.80 82.57
CA ALA A 249 -36.48 35.05 82.32
C ALA A 249 -36.33 35.89 83.59
N ARG A 250 -37.34 35.90 84.47
CA ARG A 250 -37.28 36.57 85.78
C ARG A 250 -36.29 35.87 86.72
N GLU A 251 -36.32 34.55 86.81
CA GLU A 251 -35.36 33.76 87.59
C GLU A 251 -33.92 34.01 87.09
N LEU A 252 -33.70 34.00 85.78
CA LEU A 252 -32.40 34.31 85.18
C LEU A 252 -31.95 35.75 85.46
N MET A 253 -32.85 36.74 85.38
CA MET A 253 -32.54 38.13 85.74
C MET A 253 -32.22 38.27 87.23
N GLN A 254 -32.92 37.54 88.11
CA GLN A 254 -32.62 37.49 89.54
C GLN A 254 -31.25 36.86 89.80
N ASP A 255 -30.93 35.75 89.14
CA ASP A 255 -29.63 35.10 89.25
C ASP A 255 -28.50 35.97 88.70
N GLN A 256 -28.71 36.67 87.59
CA GLN A 256 -27.76 37.66 87.05
C GLN A 256 -27.59 38.85 87.99
N ALA A 257 -28.66 39.36 88.58
CA ALA A 257 -28.61 40.45 89.55
C ALA A 257 -27.91 40.02 90.85
N ASN A 258 -28.17 38.79 91.34
CA ASN A 258 -27.50 38.20 92.49
C ASN A 258 -26.01 37.98 92.21
N ALA A 259 -25.66 37.45 91.03
CA ALA A 259 -24.28 37.28 90.60
C ALA A 259 -23.56 38.64 90.45
N PHE A 260 -24.23 39.65 89.90
CA PHE A 260 -23.70 41.02 89.80
C PHE A 260 -23.52 41.66 91.18
N TYR A 261 -24.50 41.53 92.08
CA TYR A 261 -24.43 42.03 93.46
C TYR A 261 -23.32 41.34 94.25
N GLN A 262 -23.18 40.01 94.14
CA GLN A 262 -22.06 39.28 94.76
C GLN A 262 -20.71 39.74 94.21
N LYS A 263 -20.60 39.98 92.90
CA LYS A 263 -19.40 40.54 92.30
C LYS A 263 -19.08 41.94 92.81
N GLN A 264 -20.07 42.81 92.99
CA GLN A 264 -19.89 44.16 93.56
C GLN A 264 -19.51 44.13 95.04
N LYS A 265 -20.07 43.22 95.83
CA LYS A 265 -19.69 42.99 97.23
C LYS A 265 -18.28 42.40 97.41
N GLY A 266 -17.74 41.75 96.39
CA GLY A 266 -16.34 41.29 96.40
C GLY A 266 -15.32 42.41 96.12
N VAL A 267 -15.78 43.61 95.77
CA VAL A 267 -14.95 44.77 95.40
C VAL A 267 -14.93 45.86 96.50
N LEU A 268 -15.78 45.74 97.54
CA LEU A 268 -15.91 46.65 98.70
C LEU A 268 -15.82 45.86 100.02
#